data_AF-A0A5U4TK51-F1
#
_entry.id   AF-A0A5U4TK51-F1
#
_cell.length_a   1.000
_cell.length_b   1.000
_cell.length_c   1.000
_cell.angle_alpha   90.00
_cell.angle_beta   90.00
_cell.angle_gamma   90.00
#
_symmetry.space_group_name_H-M   'P 1'
#
loop_
_entity.id
_entity.type
_entity.pdbx_description
1 polymer ?
#
loop_
_entity_poly.entity_id
_entity_poly.type
_entity_poly.pdbx_seq_one_letter_code
_entity_poly.pdbx_strand_id
1 'polypeptide(L)'
;YSFSARKDRHNAVEVNWIDPDNGWQTSTELVEDTVAISHYGRNLVKMDAFGCTSRGQAHRAGLWLIKTELLETQTVDFSVGAEGLRHVPGDVIEVCDEDYAGVSLGGRILSVDRARRILTLDREITLPSSGTTLISLVDGEGLPVSVDVQSVTDGVQVQVSRIPDGVAEYSVWGLKLPTLRQRLFRCVAVRENDNGTYAITAVQHVPEKESIVDNGASFDPQSGTIHGTVPPAIQHLTTEILAEEGQYQVLARWDTPRVVKGVSFSLRLNVAAEDGSDRLVSSAGTPDTQYRFRGLTPGSYTLSVRAVNSQGQQGDLASTQFSISAPAAPSFIELTPGYFQITATPRQAVYDPTVQYEFWFSDAQITDIHQVENAARYLGTALYWIAASVNIRPGRDYYFYIRAVNQVGKS
;
A
#
# COMPACT_ATOMS: atom_id res chain seq x y z
N TYR A 1 38.63 -21.37 2.52
CA TYR A 1 37.76 -20.61 1.60
C TYR A 1 37.85 -21.19 0.20
N SER A 2 36.72 -21.22 -0.48
CA SER A 2 36.63 -21.44 -1.93
C SER A 2 35.82 -20.32 -2.56
N PHE A 3 36.03 -20.10 -3.86
CA PHE A 3 35.34 -19.05 -4.61
C PHE A 3 34.58 -19.70 -5.77
N SER A 4 33.38 -19.19 -6.06
CA SER A 4 32.65 -19.57 -7.27
C SER A 4 33.47 -19.24 -8.51
N ALA A 5 33.45 -20.11 -9.53
CA ALA A 5 34.21 -19.84 -10.75
C ALA A 5 33.57 -18.69 -11.53
N ARG A 6 34.38 -17.87 -12.21
CA ARG A 6 33.88 -16.71 -12.98
C ARG A 6 32.85 -17.10 -14.05
N LYS A 7 33.00 -18.28 -14.67
CA LYS A 7 32.07 -18.80 -15.68
C LYS A 7 30.67 -19.07 -15.11
N ASP A 8 30.58 -19.34 -13.81
CA ASP A 8 29.34 -19.64 -13.11
C ASP A 8 28.71 -18.36 -12.51
N ARG A 9 29.26 -17.18 -12.83
CA ARG A 9 28.74 -15.86 -12.42
C ARG A 9 28.13 -15.16 -13.62
N HIS A 10 26.82 -15.23 -13.74
CA HIS A 10 26.00 -14.60 -14.75
C HIS A 10 25.76 -13.13 -14.38
N ASN A 11 25.73 -12.29 -15.40
CA ASN A 11 25.49 -10.86 -15.27
C ASN A 11 24.36 -10.37 -16.17
N ALA A 12 23.70 -11.29 -16.86
CA ALA A 12 22.48 -11.09 -17.62
C ALA A 12 21.54 -12.28 -17.37
N VAL A 13 20.25 -12.01 -17.23
CA VAL A 13 19.21 -13.02 -17.03
C VAL A 13 18.01 -12.72 -17.91
N GLU A 14 17.57 -13.72 -18.67
CA GLU A 14 16.25 -13.73 -19.31
C GLU A 14 15.27 -14.45 -18.39
N VAL A 15 14.32 -13.71 -17.81
CA VAL A 15 13.31 -14.21 -16.89
C VAL A 15 11.98 -14.36 -17.61
N ASN A 16 11.51 -15.58 -17.78
CA ASN A 16 10.18 -15.84 -18.33
C ASN A 16 9.11 -15.68 -17.23
N TRP A 17 8.02 -15.00 -17.56
CA TRP A 17 6.88 -14.77 -16.68
C TRP A 17 5.57 -14.74 -17.48
N ILE A 18 4.42 -14.89 -16.81
CA ILE A 18 3.10 -14.89 -17.47
C ILE A 18 2.56 -13.47 -17.51
N ASP A 19 2.31 -12.94 -18.69
CA ASP A 19 1.97 -11.53 -18.88
C ASP A 19 0.47 -11.32 -19.08
N PRO A 20 -0.25 -10.71 -18.11
CA PRO A 20 -1.67 -10.42 -18.24
C PRO A 20 -1.98 -9.45 -19.38
N ASP A 21 -1.05 -8.54 -19.71
CA ASP A 21 -1.22 -7.54 -20.77
C ASP A 21 -0.98 -8.14 -22.17
N ASN A 22 -0.22 -9.23 -22.24
CA ASN A 22 0.00 -10.04 -23.45
C ASN A 22 -0.92 -11.28 -23.50
N GLY A 23 -2.15 -11.16 -22.99
CA GLY A 23 -3.17 -12.22 -23.09
C GLY A 23 -2.81 -13.50 -22.33
N TRP A 24 -2.12 -13.38 -21.19
CA TRP A 24 -1.64 -14.49 -20.34
C TRP A 24 -0.63 -15.43 -21.03
N GLN A 25 0.05 -14.93 -22.07
CA GLN A 25 1.15 -15.66 -22.69
C GLN A 25 2.46 -15.44 -21.93
N THR A 26 3.45 -16.31 -22.19
CA THR A 26 4.79 -16.15 -21.64
C THR A 26 5.48 -14.96 -22.29
N SER A 27 5.89 -13.99 -21.48
CA SER A 27 6.78 -12.90 -21.85
C SER A 27 8.15 -13.07 -21.18
N THR A 28 9.19 -12.49 -21.76
CA THR A 28 10.56 -12.54 -21.22
C THR A 28 10.99 -11.14 -20.79
N GLU A 29 11.39 -11.00 -19.52
CA GLU A 29 12.04 -9.80 -18.99
C GLU A 29 13.57 -10.00 -19.03
N LEU A 30 14.28 -9.07 -19.65
CA LEU A 30 15.74 -9.06 -19.66
C LEU A 30 16.27 -8.19 -18.52
N VAL A 31 17.07 -8.79 -17.63
CA VAL A 31 17.73 -8.11 -16.52
C VAL A 31 19.24 -8.17 -16.73
N GLU A 32 19.92 -7.03 -16.69
CA GLU A 32 21.35 -6.94 -16.98
C GLU A 32 22.08 -6.04 -15.98
N ASP A 33 23.27 -6.46 -15.55
CA ASP A 33 24.21 -5.61 -14.82
C ASP A 33 25.23 -5.04 -15.80
N THR A 34 24.95 -3.84 -16.30
CA THR A 34 25.76 -3.17 -17.33
C THR A 34 27.21 -2.94 -16.91
N VAL A 35 27.45 -2.67 -15.61
CA VAL A 35 28.79 -2.49 -15.06
C VAL A 35 29.55 -3.81 -15.12
N ALA A 36 28.98 -4.90 -14.61
CA ALA A 36 29.61 -6.21 -14.66
C ALA A 36 29.81 -6.71 -16.10
N ILE A 37 28.87 -6.43 -17.01
CA ILE A 37 29.00 -6.77 -18.44
C ILE A 37 30.17 -6.01 -19.07
N SER A 38 30.33 -4.72 -18.75
CA SER A 38 31.43 -3.91 -19.30
C SER A 38 32.81 -4.43 -18.87
N HIS A 39 32.92 -4.99 -17.67
CA HIS A 39 34.18 -5.51 -17.14
C HIS A 39 34.47 -6.96 -17.55
N TYR A 40 33.45 -7.82 -17.62
CA TYR A 40 33.63 -9.27 -17.74
C TYR A 40 33.10 -9.88 -19.03
N GLY A 41 32.41 -9.09 -19.86
CA GLY A 41 31.61 -9.58 -20.99
C GLY A 41 30.26 -10.13 -20.54
N ARG A 42 29.31 -10.22 -21.47
CA ARG A 42 27.94 -10.71 -21.19
C ARG A 42 27.94 -12.23 -20.94
N ASN A 43 27.41 -12.63 -19.80
CA ASN A 43 27.18 -14.02 -19.40
C ASN A 43 25.70 -14.20 -19.05
N LEU A 44 24.95 -14.87 -19.93
CA LEU A 44 23.50 -14.95 -19.91
C LEU A 44 23.02 -16.29 -19.36
N VAL A 45 22.06 -16.25 -18.44
CA VAL A 45 21.27 -17.43 -18.03
C VAL A 45 19.78 -17.18 -18.30
N LYS A 46 19.04 -18.26 -18.52
CA LYS A 46 17.58 -18.23 -18.65
C LYS A 46 16.96 -18.83 -17.40
N MET A 47 15.91 -18.20 -16.88
CA MET A 47 15.14 -18.71 -15.75
C MET A 47 13.65 -18.51 -15.94
N ASP A 48 12.85 -19.37 -15.31
CA ASP A 48 11.40 -19.27 -15.29
C ASP A 48 10.94 -18.78 -13.90
N ALA A 49 10.22 -17.66 -13.86
CA ALA A 49 9.58 -17.17 -12.65
C ALA A 49 8.20 -17.81 -12.49
N PHE A 50 8.17 -18.99 -11.86
CA PHE A 50 6.94 -19.77 -11.69
C PHE A 50 5.86 -18.98 -10.92
N GLY A 51 4.64 -18.94 -11.46
CA GLY A 51 3.52 -18.22 -10.86
C GLY A 51 3.63 -16.69 -10.88
N CYS A 52 4.63 -16.14 -11.56
CA CYS A 52 4.84 -14.69 -11.67
C CYS A 52 3.91 -14.10 -12.74
N THR A 53 3.04 -13.18 -12.34
CA THR A 53 2.16 -12.41 -13.23
C THR A 53 2.49 -10.92 -13.28
N SER A 54 3.65 -10.54 -12.74
CA SER A 54 4.11 -9.15 -12.65
C SER A 54 5.51 -9.01 -13.22
N ARG A 55 5.66 -8.12 -14.20
CA ARG A 55 6.97 -7.74 -14.76
C ARG A 55 7.97 -7.33 -13.68
N GLY A 56 7.53 -6.57 -12.66
CA GLY A 56 8.41 -6.13 -11.57
C GLY A 56 8.89 -7.26 -10.68
N GLN A 57 8.04 -8.26 -10.43
CA GLN A 57 8.47 -9.46 -9.71
C GLN A 57 9.46 -10.29 -10.55
N ALA A 58 9.23 -10.43 -11.86
CA ALA A 58 10.17 -11.10 -12.76
C ALA A 58 11.54 -10.39 -12.77
N HIS A 59 11.54 -9.06 -12.83
CA HIS A 59 12.76 -8.26 -12.79
C HIS A 59 13.54 -8.42 -11.48
N ARG A 60 12.85 -8.38 -10.32
CA ARG A 60 13.49 -8.63 -9.02
C ARG A 60 14.08 -10.03 -8.92
N ALA A 61 13.41 -11.04 -9.47
CA ALA A 61 13.93 -12.41 -9.49
C ALA A 61 15.24 -12.52 -10.31
N GLY A 62 15.31 -11.86 -11.47
CA GLY A 62 16.53 -11.78 -12.27
C GLY A 62 17.66 -11.03 -11.54
N LEU A 63 17.34 -9.89 -10.92
CA LEU A 63 18.31 -9.12 -10.11
C LEU A 63 18.82 -9.94 -8.93
N TRP A 64 17.96 -10.69 -8.25
CA TRP A 64 18.35 -11.56 -7.14
C TRP A 64 19.42 -12.57 -7.56
N LEU A 65 19.23 -13.22 -8.71
CA LEU A 65 20.19 -14.18 -9.25
C LEU A 65 21.54 -13.49 -9.53
N ILE A 66 21.53 -12.42 -10.33
CA ILE A 66 22.75 -11.69 -10.71
C ILE A 66 23.50 -11.19 -9.47
N LYS A 67 22.80 -10.53 -8.55
CA LYS A 67 23.44 -9.94 -7.36
C LYS A 67 23.93 -11.01 -6.39
N THR A 68 23.24 -12.15 -6.27
CA THR A 68 23.76 -13.28 -5.49
C THR A 68 25.06 -13.79 -6.07
N GLU A 69 25.12 -14.06 -7.38
CA GLU A 69 26.33 -14.60 -8.02
C GLU A 69 27.50 -13.61 -8.05
N LEU A 70 27.24 -12.30 -8.11
CA LEU A 70 28.26 -11.25 -8.11
C LEU A 70 28.76 -10.87 -6.71
N LEU A 71 27.90 -10.88 -5.69
CA LEU A 71 28.23 -10.41 -4.34
C LEU A 71 28.59 -11.55 -3.37
N GLU A 72 27.94 -12.71 -3.48
CA GLU A 72 28.06 -13.83 -2.54
C GLU A 72 28.96 -14.94 -3.12
N THR A 73 30.22 -14.59 -3.39
CA THR A 73 31.12 -15.44 -4.20
C THR A 73 31.93 -16.46 -3.42
N GLN A 74 31.95 -16.37 -2.09
CA GLN A 74 32.84 -17.14 -1.24
C GLN A 74 32.09 -18.20 -0.46
N THR A 75 32.70 -19.38 -0.33
CA THR A 75 32.29 -20.42 0.61
C THR A 75 33.39 -20.61 1.62
N VAL A 76 33.02 -20.79 2.88
CA VAL A 76 33.93 -21.10 3.99
C VAL A 76 33.53 -22.43 4.60
N ASP A 77 34.54 -23.23 4.89
CA ASP A 77 34.42 -24.49 5.62
C ASP A 77 35.34 -24.38 6.83
N PHE A 78 34.79 -24.53 8.02
CA PHE A 78 35.54 -24.46 9.28
C PHE A 78 34.97 -25.45 10.29
N SER A 79 35.75 -25.79 11.31
CA SER A 79 35.32 -26.68 12.39
C SER A 79 35.31 -25.95 13.73
N VAL A 80 34.27 -26.19 14.52
CA VAL A 80 34.09 -25.63 15.86
C VAL A 80 33.88 -26.75 16.88
N GLY A 81 34.08 -26.45 18.17
CA GLY A 81 33.69 -27.36 19.25
C GLY A 81 32.18 -27.42 19.45
N ALA A 82 31.73 -27.68 20.69
CA ALA A 82 30.31 -27.77 21.05
C ALA A 82 29.46 -26.55 20.65
N GLU A 83 30.09 -25.38 20.47
CA GLU A 83 29.44 -24.16 19.93
C GLU A 83 28.74 -24.38 18.59
N GLY A 84 29.14 -25.39 17.82
CA GLY A 84 28.49 -25.73 16.55
C GLY A 84 27.03 -26.18 16.70
N LEU A 85 26.65 -26.71 17.87
CA LEU A 85 25.28 -27.11 18.17
C LEU A 85 24.27 -25.96 18.14
N ARG A 86 24.74 -24.71 18.27
CA ARG A 86 23.88 -23.53 18.23
C ARG A 86 23.48 -23.11 16.82
N HIS A 87 24.12 -23.68 15.79
CA HIS A 87 23.93 -23.26 14.41
C HIS A 87 23.02 -24.24 13.66
N VAL A 88 22.12 -23.68 12.87
CA VAL A 88 21.28 -24.43 11.91
C VAL A 88 21.47 -23.87 10.49
N PRO A 89 21.21 -24.68 9.44
CA PRO A 89 21.17 -24.17 8.07
C PRO A 89 20.21 -22.98 7.95
N GLY A 90 20.69 -21.89 7.36
CA GLY A 90 19.98 -20.62 7.26
C GLY A 90 20.52 -19.53 8.18
N ASP A 91 21.22 -19.88 9.27
CA ASP A 91 21.77 -18.89 10.20
C ASP A 91 22.82 -17.99 9.54
N VAL A 92 22.79 -16.70 9.85
CA VAL A 92 23.83 -15.76 9.45
C VAL A 92 24.87 -15.68 10.57
N ILE A 93 26.08 -16.13 10.25
CA ILE A 93 27.19 -16.27 11.17
C ILE A 93 28.24 -15.21 10.86
N GLU A 94 28.68 -14.49 11.89
CA GLU A 94 29.85 -13.62 11.81
C GLU A 94 31.12 -14.44 11.94
N VAL A 95 32.03 -14.32 10.96
CA VAL A 95 33.29 -15.07 10.95
C VAL A 95 34.46 -14.11 11.20
N CYS A 96 35.07 -14.23 12.38
CA CYS A 96 36.26 -13.50 12.80
C CYS A 96 37.53 -14.31 12.46
N ASP A 97 37.95 -14.25 11.21
CA ASP A 97 39.12 -14.99 10.71
C ASP A 97 40.40 -14.14 10.79
N GLU A 98 41.32 -14.56 11.67
CA GLU A 98 42.59 -13.87 11.91
C GLU A 98 43.56 -13.99 10.73
N ASP A 99 43.61 -15.14 10.05
CA ASP A 99 44.50 -15.37 8.91
C ASP A 99 44.08 -14.49 7.72
N TYR A 100 42.77 -14.28 7.57
CA TYR A 100 42.23 -13.39 6.55
C TYR A 100 42.40 -11.91 6.91
N ALA A 101 42.20 -11.52 8.16
CA ALA A 101 42.26 -10.13 8.59
C ALA A 101 43.68 -9.63 8.89
N GLY A 102 44.63 -10.52 9.15
CA GLY A 102 46.00 -10.19 9.53
C GLY A 102 46.14 -9.60 10.93
N VAL A 103 45.09 -9.68 11.76
CA VAL A 103 45.05 -9.16 13.14
C VAL A 103 44.24 -10.13 14.01
N SER A 104 44.54 -10.18 15.32
CA SER A 104 43.80 -11.03 16.26
C SER A 104 42.40 -10.47 16.50
N LEU A 105 41.39 -11.26 16.14
CA LEU A 105 39.99 -10.86 16.12
C LEU A 105 39.09 -11.78 16.92
N GLY A 106 39.55 -12.93 17.38
CA GLY A 106 38.70 -13.83 18.13
C GLY A 106 39.49 -14.82 18.95
N GLY A 107 38.84 -15.39 19.95
CA GLY A 107 39.51 -16.31 20.86
C GLY A 107 38.60 -16.80 21.98
N ARG A 108 39.24 -17.11 23.11
CA ARG A 108 38.59 -17.61 24.33
C ARG A 108 38.85 -16.69 25.51
N ILE A 109 37.86 -16.58 26.39
CA ILE A 109 38.01 -15.83 27.64
C ILE A 109 38.69 -16.73 28.66
N LEU A 110 39.78 -16.28 29.29
CA LEU A 110 40.48 -17.03 30.33
C LEU A 110 39.90 -16.76 31.73
N SER A 111 39.45 -15.53 32.00
CA SER A 111 38.82 -15.19 33.27
C SER A 111 37.85 -14.00 33.15
N VAL A 112 36.88 -13.94 34.07
CA VAL A 112 35.80 -12.93 34.08
C VAL A 112 35.71 -12.26 35.46
N ASP A 113 36.09 -10.98 35.56
CA ASP A 113 35.85 -10.14 36.74
C ASP A 113 34.59 -9.29 36.52
N ARG A 114 33.44 -9.79 37.03
CA ARG A 114 32.14 -9.11 36.91
C ARG A 114 32.06 -7.79 37.69
N ALA A 115 32.80 -7.66 38.79
CA ALA A 115 32.75 -6.46 39.62
C ALA A 115 33.46 -5.29 38.93
N ARG A 116 34.61 -5.55 38.30
CA ARG A 116 35.38 -4.53 37.56
C ARG A 116 35.03 -4.43 36.08
N ARG A 117 34.25 -5.39 35.57
CA ARG A 117 33.90 -5.56 34.15
C ARG A 117 35.13 -5.79 33.27
N ILE A 118 36.03 -6.65 33.75
CA ILE A 118 37.28 -6.99 33.05
C ILE A 118 37.20 -8.43 32.56
N LEU A 119 37.52 -8.63 31.28
CA LEU A 119 37.72 -9.93 30.66
C LEU A 119 39.21 -10.13 30.40
N THR A 120 39.77 -11.27 30.81
CA THR A 120 41.13 -11.65 30.42
C THR A 120 41.04 -12.55 29.20
N LEU A 121 41.64 -12.14 28.08
CA LEU A 121 41.62 -12.88 26.83
C LEU A 121 42.79 -13.86 26.74
N ASP A 122 42.64 -14.87 25.87
CA ASP A 122 43.66 -15.90 25.60
C ASP A 122 44.85 -15.40 24.75
N ARG A 123 44.74 -14.20 24.17
CA ARG A 123 45.75 -13.57 23.32
C ARG A 123 45.70 -12.06 23.43
N GLU A 124 46.79 -11.40 23.04
CA GLU A 124 46.89 -9.95 23.00
C GLU A 124 46.02 -9.36 21.88
N ILE A 125 45.39 -8.22 22.17
CA ILE A 125 44.65 -7.42 21.21
C ILE A 125 45.17 -5.98 21.20
N THR A 126 45.08 -5.34 20.04
CA THR A 126 45.46 -3.93 19.88
C THR A 126 44.24 -3.11 19.51
N LEU A 127 43.97 -2.03 20.25
CA LEU A 127 42.91 -1.09 19.91
C LEU A 127 43.36 -0.13 18.80
N PRO A 128 42.46 0.23 17.87
CA PRO A 128 42.73 1.25 16.87
C PRO A 128 42.87 2.63 17.53
N SER A 129 43.61 3.53 16.87
CA SER A 129 43.84 4.90 17.35
C SER A 129 42.60 5.81 17.26
N SER A 130 41.58 5.41 16.49
CA SER A 130 40.30 6.11 16.40
C SER A 130 39.15 5.16 16.09
N GLY A 131 37.93 5.59 16.43
CA GLY A 131 36.69 4.83 16.28
C GLY A 131 36.35 3.95 17.49
N THR A 132 35.11 3.47 17.53
CA THR A 132 34.61 2.61 18.62
C THR A 132 34.89 1.15 18.32
N THR A 133 35.58 0.46 19.22
CA THR A 133 35.75 -1.00 19.17
C THR A 133 34.70 -1.69 20.02
N LEU A 134 34.04 -2.70 19.46
CA LEU A 134 33.13 -3.57 20.20
C LEU A 134 33.75 -4.96 20.36
N ILE A 135 33.38 -5.64 21.44
CA ILE A 135 33.60 -7.08 21.63
C ILE A 135 32.25 -7.80 21.57
N SER A 136 32.17 -8.81 20.72
CA SER A 136 31.05 -9.73 20.56
C SER A 136 31.25 -10.88 21.54
N LEU A 137 30.27 -11.09 22.40
CA LEU A 137 30.22 -12.13 23.43
C LEU A 137 28.98 -12.99 23.22
N VAL A 138 28.96 -14.20 23.77
CA VAL A 138 27.77 -15.07 23.77
C VAL A 138 27.12 -15.01 25.15
N ASP A 139 25.85 -14.67 25.21
CA ASP A 139 25.09 -14.64 26.47
C ASP A 139 24.57 -16.05 26.87
N GLY A 140 23.87 -16.12 28.00
CA GLY A 140 23.31 -17.37 28.53
C GLY A 140 22.23 -18.01 27.66
N GLU A 141 21.70 -17.29 26.67
CA GLU A 141 20.74 -17.80 25.68
C GLU A 141 21.43 -18.28 24.40
N GLY A 142 22.76 -18.15 24.30
CA GLY A 142 23.53 -18.53 23.14
C GLY A 142 23.57 -17.47 22.04
N LEU A 143 23.08 -16.26 22.31
CA LEU A 143 22.98 -15.17 21.34
C LEU A 143 24.22 -14.26 21.36
N PRO A 144 24.66 -13.75 20.19
CA PRO A 144 25.77 -12.81 20.12
C PRO A 144 25.35 -11.41 20.61
N VAL A 145 26.03 -10.90 21.62
CA VAL A 145 25.84 -9.56 22.20
C VAL A 145 27.10 -8.73 22.02
N SER A 146 26.97 -7.57 21.36
CA SER A 146 28.09 -6.62 21.19
C SER A 146 28.14 -5.61 22.34
N VAL A 147 29.33 -5.38 22.87
CA VAL A 147 29.60 -4.50 24.01
C VAL A 147 30.80 -3.61 23.71
N ASP A 148 30.74 -2.35 24.13
CA ASP A 148 31.85 -1.40 23.96
C ASP A 148 33.09 -1.81 24.77
N VAL A 149 34.25 -1.77 24.13
CA VAL A 149 35.55 -1.87 24.79
C VAL A 149 35.97 -0.48 25.28
N GLN A 150 36.18 -0.34 26.59
CA GLN A 150 36.54 0.93 27.23
C GLN A 150 38.06 1.13 27.30
N SER A 151 38.80 0.08 27.63
CA SER A 151 40.26 0.11 27.69
C SER A 151 40.84 -1.29 27.62
N VAL A 152 42.11 -1.39 27.20
CA VAL A 152 42.89 -2.62 27.21
C VAL A 152 44.16 -2.38 28.03
N THR A 153 44.45 -3.27 28.99
CA THR A 153 45.66 -3.25 29.81
C THR A 153 46.51 -4.48 29.47
N ASP A 154 47.82 -4.29 29.30
CA ASP A 154 48.79 -5.35 28.97
C ASP A 154 48.40 -6.20 27.74
N GLY A 155 47.62 -5.64 26.82
CA GLY A 155 47.13 -6.33 25.62
C GLY A 155 46.05 -7.39 25.86
N VAL A 156 45.90 -7.94 27.07
CA VAL A 156 45.02 -9.10 27.34
C VAL A 156 43.85 -8.80 28.28
N GLN A 157 43.92 -7.75 29.10
CA GLN A 157 42.84 -7.39 30.02
C GLN A 157 41.96 -6.31 29.41
N VAL A 158 40.74 -6.68 29.07
CA VAL A 158 39.79 -5.83 28.37
C VAL A 158 38.69 -5.37 29.32
N GLN A 159 38.63 -4.07 29.58
CA GLN A 159 37.52 -3.47 30.32
C GLN A 159 36.37 -3.17 29.36
N VAL A 160 35.17 -3.67 29.67
CA VAL A 160 33.98 -3.55 28.84
C VAL A 160 32.88 -2.75 29.53
N SER A 161 31.95 -2.18 28.76
CA SER A 161 30.86 -1.38 29.34
C SER A 161 29.91 -2.20 30.22
N ARG A 162 29.70 -3.48 29.89
CA ARG A 162 28.95 -4.47 30.69
C ARG A 162 29.39 -5.90 30.38
N ILE A 163 29.19 -6.85 31.28
CA ILE A 163 29.39 -8.28 30.99
C ILE A 163 28.00 -8.93 30.93
N PRO A 164 27.55 -9.43 29.77
CA PRO A 164 26.27 -10.14 29.66
C PRO A 164 26.17 -11.33 30.62
N ASP A 165 24.94 -11.66 31.01
CA ASP A 165 24.68 -12.86 31.80
C ASP A 165 25.01 -14.10 30.97
N GLY A 166 25.56 -15.14 31.61
CA GLY A 166 26.00 -16.37 30.94
C GLY A 166 27.43 -16.36 30.37
N VAL A 167 28.06 -15.18 30.20
CA VAL A 167 29.49 -15.13 29.83
C VAL A 167 30.35 -15.77 30.92
N ALA A 168 31.17 -16.75 30.54
CA ALA A 168 31.98 -17.55 31.46
C ALA A 168 33.41 -17.73 30.93
N GLU A 169 34.25 -18.39 31.73
CA GLU A 169 35.55 -18.88 31.28
C GLU A 169 35.37 -19.81 30.09
N TYR A 170 36.28 -19.73 29.13
CA TYR A 170 36.28 -20.41 27.83
C TYR A 170 35.13 -20.05 26.87
N SER A 171 34.29 -19.05 27.18
CA SER A 171 33.36 -18.49 26.20
C SER A 171 34.11 -17.89 25.00
N VAL A 172 33.49 -17.93 23.82
CA VAL A 172 34.01 -17.30 22.59
C VAL A 172 33.91 -15.78 22.72
N TRP A 173 34.92 -15.07 22.23
CA TRP A 173 34.84 -13.64 21.96
C TRP A 173 35.27 -13.33 20.53
N GLY A 174 34.76 -12.22 19.98
CA GLY A 174 35.17 -11.67 18.68
C GLY A 174 35.23 -10.15 18.71
N LEU A 175 36.22 -9.52 18.06
CA LEU A 175 36.34 -8.07 17.98
C LEU A 175 35.68 -7.51 16.73
N LYS A 176 35.02 -6.37 16.92
CA LYS A 176 34.44 -5.54 15.87
C LYS A 176 35.20 -4.23 15.84
N LEU A 177 36.11 -4.13 14.86
CA LEU A 177 36.94 -2.95 14.67
C LEU A 177 36.27 -1.97 13.71
N PRO A 178 36.40 -0.65 13.92
CA PRO A 178 35.81 0.37 13.06
C PRO A 178 36.42 0.39 11.64
N THR A 179 37.65 -0.09 11.49
CA THR A 179 38.38 -0.15 10.21
C THR A 179 38.16 -1.45 9.45
N LEU A 180 37.48 -2.43 10.05
CA LEU A 180 37.29 -3.75 9.46
C LEU A 180 35.81 -4.04 9.24
N ARG A 181 35.45 -4.33 7.99
CA ARG A 181 34.08 -4.73 7.66
C ARG A 181 33.82 -6.15 8.15
N GLN A 182 32.72 -6.34 8.87
CA GLN A 182 32.26 -7.66 9.30
C GLN A 182 31.96 -8.53 8.09
N ARG A 183 32.42 -9.78 8.16
CA ARG A 183 32.14 -10.79 7.14
C ARG A 183 31.06 -11.72 7.66
N LEU A 184 29.93 -11.69 6.98
CA LEU A 184 28.78 -12.51 7.29
C LEU A 184 28.74 -13.70 6.33
N PHE A 185 28.40 -14.86 6.87
CA PHE A 185 28.25 -16.09 6.12
C PHE A 185 26.95 -16.77 6.53
N ARG A 186 26.12 -17.13 5.56
CA ARG A 186 24.92 -17.91 5.77
C ARG A 186 25.26 -19.40 5.80
N CYS A 187 24.94 -20.06 6.90
CA CYS A 187 25.12 -21.48 7.11
C CYS A 187 24.32 -22.29 6.08
N VAL A 188 24.97 -23.24 5.41
CA VAL A 188 24.34 -24.17 4.44
C VAL A 188 24.27 -25.57 5.02
N ALA A 189 25.29 -26.00 5.76
CA ALA A 189 25.34 -27.32 6.37
C ALA A 189 26.11 -27.30 7.69
N VAL A 190 25.64 -28.12 8.63
CA VAL A 190 26.32 -28.43 9.88
C VAL A 190 26.45 -29.95 9.97
N ARG A 191 27.66 -30.44 10.20
CA ARG A 191 27.96 -31.88 10.30
C ARG A 191 28.74 -32.18 11.58
N GLU A 192 28.24 -33.10 12.38
CA GLU A 192 28.98 -33.61 13.54
C GLU A 192 30.10 -34.56 13.09
N ASN A 193 31.26 -34.42 13.73
CA ASN A 193 32.42 -35.29 13.55
C ASN A 193 32.56 -36.25 14.74
N ASP A 194 33.27 -37.36 14.54
CA ASP A 194 33.43 -38.44 15.54
C ASP A 194 34.22 -38.04 16.80
N ASN A 195 34.78 -36.83 16.84
CA ASN A 195 35.59 -36.30 17.95
C ASN A 195 34.87 -35.20 18.76
N GLY A 196 33.56 -35.02 18.58
CA GLY A 196 32.78 -33.98 19.28
C GLY A 196 32.98 -32.56 18.75
N THR A 197 33.53 -32.42 17.53
CA THR A 197 33.57 -31.16 16.79
C THR A 197 32.51 -31.13 15.70
N TYR A 198 32.13 -29.94 15.25
CA TYR A 198 31.15 -29.73 14.21
C TYR A 198 31.79 -28.99 13.04
N ALA A 199 31.68 -29.55 11.85
CA ALA A 199 32.05 -28.88 10.60
C ALA A 199 30.87 -28.01 10.13
N ILE A 200 31.15 -26.74 9.84
CA ILE A 200 30.19 -25.77 9.31
C ILE A 200 30.64 -25.38 7.91
N THR A 201 29.72 -25.54 6.96
CA THR A 201 29.86 -25.00 5.60
C THR A 201 28.91 -23.82 5.46
N ALA A 202 29.45 -22.67 5.08
CA ALA A 202 28.67 -21.43 4.95
C ALA A 202 29.06 -20.63 3.70
N VAL A 203 28.09 -19.95 3.11
CA VAL A 203 28.29 -19.11 1.92
C VAL A 203 28.22 -17.65 2.32
N GLN A 204 29.04 -16.80 1.71
CA GLN A 204 29.07 -15.38 1.98
C GLN A 204 27.68 -14.77 1.91
N HIS A 205 27.38 -13.88 2.85
CA HIS A 205 26.12 -13.17 2.91
C HIS A 205 26.38 -11.68 2.85
N VAL A 206 25.70 -10.98 1.93
CA VAL A 206 25.82 -9.53 1.74
C VAL A 206 24.44 -8.91 1.98
N PRO A 207 24.17 -8.33 3.17
CA PRO A 207 22.85 -7.82 3.53
C PRO A 207 22.33 -6.73 2.58
N GLU A 208 23.23 -5.91 2.00
CA GLU A 208 22.83 -4.84 1.09
C GLU A 208 22.20 -5.36 -0.21
N LYS A 209 22.39 -6.64 -0.54
CA LYS A 209 21.79 -7.31 -1.71
C LYS A 209 20.27 -7.17 -1.71
N GLU A 210 19.61 -7.35 -0.58
CA GLU A 210 18.14 -7.30 -0.48
C GLU A 210 17.61 -5.92 -0.87
N SER A 211 18.22 -4.87 -0.31
CA SER A 211 17.88 -3.48 -0.65
C SER A 211 18.12 -3.16 -2.12
N ILE A 212 19.15 -3.73 -2.75
CA ILE A 212 19.41 -3.52 -4.19
C ILE A 212 18.31 -4.17 -5.03
N VAL A 213 17.84 -5.36 -4.66
CA VAL A 213 16.80 -6.08 -5.38
C VAL A 213 15.44 -5.39 -5.21
N ASP A 214 15.09 -5.01 -3.98
CA ASP A 214 13.80 -4.39 -3.68
C ASP A 214 13.60 -3.06 -4.39
N ASN A 215 14.64 -2.23 -4.43
CA ASN A 215 14.62 -0.93 -5.11
C ASN A 215 14.96 -1.02 -6.61
N GLY A 216 15.35 -2.19 -7.11
CA GLY A 216 15.85 -2.35 -8.48
C GLY A 216 14.76 -2.38 -9.55
N ALA A 217 13.50 -2.62 -9.17
CA ALA A 217 12.37 -2.65 -10.11
C ALA A 217 11.70 -1.28 -10.22
N SER A 218 12.28 -0.40 -11.04
CA SER A 218 11.64 0.84 -11.48
C SER A 218 11.42 0.80 -12.98
N PHE A 219 10.16 0.96 -13.40
CA PHE A 219 9.81 1.02 -14.81
C PHE A 219 9.27 2.40 -15.11
N ASP A 220 9.82 3.05 -16.12
CA ASP A 220 9.17 4.22 -16.69
C ASP A 220 7.80 3.79 -17.23
N PRO A 221 6.72 4.52 -16.93
CA PRO A 221 5.44 4.27 -17.57
C PRO A 221 5.67 4.26 -19.07
N GLN A 222 5.26 3.17 -19.73
CA GLN A 222 5.43 3.05 -21.17
C GLN A 222 4.90 4.33 -21.82
N SER A 223 5.79 5.04 -22.51
CA SER A 223 5.40 6.18 -23.32
C SER A 223 4.41 5.64 -24.35
N GLY A 224 3.15 6.07 -24.26
CA GLY A 224 2.14 5.71 -25.25
C GLY A 224 2.75 5.94 -26.63
N THR A 225 2.85 4.87 -27.42
CA THR A 225 3.40 4.96 -28.76
C THR A 225 2.63 6.03 -29.54
N ILE A 226 3.25 6.62 -30.56
CA ILE A 226 2.64 7.65 -31.42
C ILE A 226 1.33 7.16 -32.09
N HIS A 227 1.06 5.84 -32.04
CA HIS A 227 -0.15 5.19 -32.54
C HIS A 227 -1.07 4.61 -31.45
N GLY A 228 -0.80 4.85 -30.16
CA GLY A 228 -1.58 4.39 -29.02
C GLY A 228 -2.27 5.54 -28.31
N THR A 229 -3.49 5.86 -28.74
CA THR A 229 -4.32 6.87 -28.10
C THR A 229 -4.79 6.36 -26.74
N VAL A 230 -4.11 6.72 -25.64
CA VAL A 230 -4.57 6.39 -24.28
C VAL A 230 -5.94 7.03 -24.06
N PRO A 231 -6.99 6.25 -23.72
CA PRO A 231 -8.30 6.82 -23.42
C PRO A 231 -8.20 7.80 -22.24
N PRO A 232 -8.70 9.04 -22.36
CA PRO A 232 -8.60 10.04 -21.30
C PRO A 232 -9.45 9.66 -20.09
N ALA A 233 -9.00 10.06 -18.90
CA ALA A 233 -9.78 9.94 -17.68
C ALA A 233 -11.05 10.81 -17.74
N ILE A 234 -12.11 10.34 -17.09
CA ILE A 234 -13.39 11.07 -16.98
C ILE A 234 -13.39 11.88 -15.69
N GLN A 235 -13.79 13.14 -15.77
CA GLN A 235 -13.85 14.08 -14.66
C GLN A 235 -15.26 14.69 -14.55
N HIS A 236 -15.60 15.16 -13.35
CA HIS A 236 -16.88 15.86 -13.05
C HIS A 236 -18.13 15.14 -13.57
N LEU A 237 -18.16 13.80 -13.48
CA LEU A 237 -19.34 13.02 -13.85
C LEU A 237 -20.52 13.40 -12.95
N THR A 238 -21.53 14.02 -13.56
CA THR A 238 -22.74 14.52 -12.90
C THR A 238 -23.98 13.95 -13.58
N THR A 239 -25.06 13.83 -12.81
CA THR A 239 -26.36 13.38 -13.30
C THR A 239 -27.45 14.36 -12.88
N GLU A 240 -28.37 14.64 -13.79
CA GLU A 240 -29.52 15.51 -13.56
C GLU A 240 -30.79 14.75 -13.93
N ILE A 241 -31.74 14.69 -12.98
CA ILE A 241 -33.01 13.99 -13.15
C ILE A 241 -34.03 14.97 -13.72
N LEU A 242 -34.69 14.57 -14.79
CA LEU A 242 -35.74 15.32 -15.47
C LEU A 242 -37.01 14.46 -15.51
N ALA A 243 -38.14 15.06 -15.15
CA ALA A 243 -39.45 14.44 -15.29
C ALA A 243 -40.19 15.12 -16.45
N GLU A 244 -40.51 14.36 -17.50
CA GLU A 244 -41.20 14.87 -18.68
C GLU A 244 -42.31 13.88 -19.07
N GLU A 245 -43.56 14.34 -19.11
CA GLU A 245 -44.74 13.56 -19.55
C GLU A 245 -44.90 12.19 -18.86
N GLY A 246 -44.59 12.10 -17.56
CA GLY A 246 -44.73 10.85 -16.79
C GLY A 246 -43.60 9.83 -17.00
N GLN A 247 -42.52 10.21 -17.68
CA GLN A 247 -41.28 9.43 -17.78
C GLN A 247 -40.12 10.15 -17.10
N TYR A 248 -39.25 9.38 -16.43
CA TYR A 248 -38.02 9.90 -15.87
C TYR A 248 -36.89 9.76 -16.89
N GLN A 249 -36.20 10.88 -17.10
CA GLN A 249 -35.00 10.98 -17.91
C GLN A 249 -33.83 11.38 -17.01
N VAL A 250 -32.64 10.89 -17.33
CA VAL A 250 -31.41 11.29 -16.63
C VAL A 250 -30.42 11.78 -17.66
N LEU A 251 -30.03 13.04 -17.51
CA LEU A 251 -28.96 13.65 -18.29
C LEU A 251 -27.64 13.48 -17.54
N ALA A 252 -26.74 12.68 -18.10
CA ALA A 252 -25.38 12.54 -17.62
C ALA A 252 -24.46 13.50 -18.38
N ARG A 253 -23.57 14.18 -17.66
CA ARG A 253 -22.53 15.06 -18.20
C ARG A 253 -21.19 14.78 -17.54
N TRP A 254 -20.12 14.89 -18.30
CA TRP A 254 -18.75 14.73 -17.81
C TRP A 254 -17.77 15.54 -18.63
N ASP A 255 -16.54 15.65 -18.15
CA ASP A 255 -15.42 16.28 -18.84
C ASP A 255 -14.27 15.30 -19.04
N THR A 256 -13.39 15.61 -19.98
CA THR A 256 -12.09 14.95 -20.12
C THR A 256 -10.99 16.02 -20.06
N PRO A 257 -9.83 15.72 -19.45
CA PRO A 257 -8.74 16.70 -19.31
C PRO A 257 -8.16 17.14 -20.66
N ARG A 258 -8.36 16.34 -21.71
CA ARG A 258 -7.98 16.63 -23.09
C ARG A 258 -9.03 16.07 -24.05
N VAL A 259 -9.25 16.76 -25.16
CA VAL A 259 -10.06 16.25 -26.27
C VAL A 259 -9.15 15.42 -27.17
N VAL A 260 -9.50 14.16 -27.34
CA VAL A 260 -8.67 13.19 -28.07
C VAL A 260 -9.47 12.63 -29.24
N LYS A 261 -8.91 12.72 -30.45
CA LYS A 261 -9.59 12.27 -31.67
C LYS A 261 -9.76 10.75 -31.66
N GLY A 262 -10.95 10.27 -32.01
CA GLY A 262 -11.25 8.83 -32.09
C GLY A 262 -11.55 8.17 -30.76
N VAL A 263 -11.80 8.95 -29.71
CA VAL A 263 -12.33 8.46 -28.43
C VAL A 263 -13.86 8.54 -28.44
N SER A 264 -14.50 7.50 -27.93
CA SER A 264 -15.92 7.44 -27.60
C SER A 264 -16.10 7.04 -26.14
N PHE A 265 -17.30 7.16 -25.60
CA PHE A 265 -17.60 6.86 -24.21
C PHE A 265 -18.59 5.71 -24.14
N SER A 266 -18.26 4.71 -23.34
CA SER A 266 -19.15 3.60 -23.00
C SER A 266 -19.78 3.87 -21.64
N LEU A 267 -21.11 3.87 -21.60
CA LEU A 267 -21.91 4.07 -20.41
C LEU A 267 -22.61 2.77 -20.03
N ARG A 268 -22.68 2.50 -18.73
CA ARG A 268 -23.42 1.40 -18.14
C ARG A 268 -24.25 1.94 -16.98
N LEU A 269 -25.56 1.77 -17.06
CA LEU A 269 -26.51 2.15 -16.02
C LEU A 269 -27.05 0.88 -15.37
N ASN A 270 -26.77 0.69 -14.08
CA ASN A 270 -27.31 -0.39 -13.28
C ASN A 270 -28.33 0.14 -12.28
N VAL A 271 -29.35 -0.66 -11.95
CA VAL A 271 -30.31 -0.42 -10.86
C VAL A 271 -30.02 -1.37 -9.71
N ALA A 272 -30.05 -0.86 -8.49
CA ALA A 272 -29.99 -1.68 -7.29
C ALA A 272 -31.32 -2.44 -7.13
N ALA A 273 -31.27 -3.77 -7.18
CA ALA A 273 -32.42 -4.62 -6.96
C ALA A 273 -32.72 -4.80 -5.46
N GLU A 274 -33.94 -5.24 -5.13
CA GLU A 274 -34.39 -5.46 -3.74
C GLU A 274 -33.56 -6.50 -2.98
N ASP A 275 -32.91 -7.41 -3.71
CA ASP A 275 -32.01 -8.45 -3.18
C ASP A 275 -30.56 -7.92 -2.94
N GLY A 276 -30.32 -6.63 -3.18
CA GLY A 276 -29.01 -5.98 -3.05
C GLY A 276 -28.07 -6.20 -4.25
N SER A 277 -28.52 -6.86 -5.32
CA SER A 277 -27.73 -7.06 -6.54
C SER A 277 -27.88 -5.90 -7.53
N ASP A 278 -26.81 -5.59 -8.27
CA ASP A 278 -26.86 -4.60 -9.35
C ASP A 278 -27.33 -5.26 -10.67
N ARG A 279 -28.46 -4.80 -11.21
CA ARG A 279 -28.99 -5.26 -12.49
C ARG A 279 -28.75 -4.24 -13.59
N LEU A 280 -28.23 -4.69 -14.74
CA LEU A 280 -28.03 -3.82 -15.88
C LEU A 280 -29.37 -3.35 -16.46
N VAL A 281 -29.56 -2.04 -16.53
CA VAL A 281 -30.76 -1.40 -17.09
C VAL A 281 -30.49 -0.99 -18.53
N SER A 282 -29.36 -0.34 -18.77
CA SER A 282 -29.01 0.19 -20.08
C SER A 282 -27.50 0.27 -20.26
N SER A 283 -27.06 0.06 -21.49
CA SER A 283 -25.69 0.34 -21.93
C SER A 283 -25.74 1.18 -23.19
N ALA A 284 -24.88 2.20 -23.26
CA ALA A 284 -24.83 3.10 -24.40
C ALA A 284 -23.39 3.42 -24.81
N GLY A 285 -23.21 3.78 -26.08
CA GLY A 285 -21.98 4.34 -26.61
C GLY A 285 -22.27 5.73 -27.19
N THR A 286 -21.47 6.73 -26.88
CA THR A 286 -21.60 8.09 -27.44
C THR A 286 -20.23 8.72 -27.71
N PRO A 287 -20.05 9.49 -28.79
CA PRO A 287 -18.86 10.31 -28.96
C PRO A 287 -18.90 11.61 -28.14
N ASP A 288 -20.08 12.01 -27.66
CA ASP A 288 -20.28 13.26 -26.92
C ASP A 288 -19.98 13.09 -25.43
N THR A 289 -19.66 14.19 -24.74
CA THR A 289 -19.42 14.20 -23.29
C THR A 289 -20.71 14.32 -22.45
N GLN A 290 -21.84 14.02 -23.09
CA GLN A 290 -23.14 13.98 -22.44
C GLN A 290 -23.99 12.86 -23.04
N TYR A 291 -24.87 12.28 -22.24
CA TYR A 291 -25.81 11.27 -22.70
C TYR A 291 -27.11 11.34 -21.91
N ARG A 292 -28.25 11.11 -22.59
CA ARG A 292 -29.57 11.13 -21.96
C ARG A 292 -30.20 9.75 -21.95
N PHE A 293 -30.37 9.20 -20.75
CA PHE A 293 -31.19 8.02 -20.52
C PHE A 293 -32.67 8.42 -20.44
N ARG A 294 -33.56 7.59 -20.98
CA ARG A 294 -35.00 7.83 -21.02
C ARG A 294 -35.76 6.59 -20.56
N GLY A 295 -37.01 6.78 -20.13
CA GLY A 295 -37.89 5.68 -19.74
C GLY A 295 -37.42 4.96 -18.47
N LEU A 296 -36.78 5.68 -17.55
CA LEU A 296 -36.35 5.12 -16.28
C LEU A 296 -37.52 5.05 -15.30
N THR A 297 -37.50 4.03 -14.44
CA THR A 297 -38.46 3.85 -13.36
C THR A 297 -37.93 4.46 -12.06
N PRO A 298 -38.78 4.68 -11.04
CA PRO A 298 -38.28 4.99 -9.71
C PRO A 298 -37.34 3.89 -9.18
N GLY A 299 -36.23 4.27 -8.55
CA GLY A 299 -35.21 3.34 -8.08
C GLY A 299 -33.86 4.00 -7.80
N SER A 300 -32.92 3.24 -7.23
CA SER A 300 -31.53 3.67 -7.01
C SER A 300 -30.63 3.15 -8.12
N TYR A 301 -29.85 4.04 -8.72
CA TYR A 301 -29.06 3.76 -9.91
C TYR A 301 -27.58 4.08 -9.70
N THR A 302 -26.74 3.25 -10.31
CA THR A 302 -25.30 3.49 -10.45
C THR A 302 -24.98 3.66 -11.93
N LEU A 303 -24.51 4.85 -12.30
CA LEU A 303 -24.00 5.13 -13.64
C LEU A 303 -22.48 4.96 -13.64
N SER A 304 -21.97 4.21 -14.60
CA SER A 304 -20.54 4.10 -14.86
C SER A 304 -20.23 4.52 -16.29
N VAL A 305 -19.17 5.32 -16.46
CA VAL A 305 -18.71 5.84 -17.75
C VAL A 305 -17.21 5.55 -17.88
N ARG A 306 -16.78 5.13 -19.07
CA ARG A 306 -15.36 4.95 -19.42
C ARG A 306 -15.09 5.41 -20.85
N ALA A 307 -13.90 5.95 -21.08
CA ALA A 307 -13.45 6.29 -22.42
C ALA A 307 -12.98 5.02 -23.16
N VAL A 308 -13.22 4.98 -24.47
CA VAL A 308 -12.87 3.88 -25.37
C VAL A 308 -12.22 4.46 -26.61
N ASN A 309 -10.99 4.05 -26.93
CA ASN A 309 -10.31 4.51 -28.14
C ASN A 309 -10.75 3.72 -29.39
N SER A 310 -10.26 4.12 -30.56
CA SER A 310 -10.57 3.48 -31.84
C SER A 310 -10.08 2.03 -31.97
N GLN A 311 -9.20 1.56 -31.08
CA GLN A 311 -8.72 0.18 -31.00
C GLN A 311 -9.49 -0.66 -29.97
N GLY A 312 -10.50 -0.09 -29.30
CA GLY A 312 -11.30 -0.77 -28.28
C GLY A 312 -10.66 -0.82 -26.89
N GLN A 313 -9.50 -0.17 -26.68
CA GLN A 313 -8.90 -0.01 -25.36
C GLN A 313 -9.81 0.84 -24.49
N GLN A 314 -10.03 0.38 -23.25
CA GLN A 314 -10.88 1.04 -22.27
C GLN A 314 -10.01 1.76 -21.23
N GLY A 315 -10.37 3.01 -20.91
CA GLY A 315 -9.74 3.77 -19.84
C GLY A 315 -10.37 3.49 -18.49
N ASP A 316 -9.96 4.29 -17.49
CA ASP A 316 -10.45 4.20 -16.12
C ASP A 316 -11.96 4.41 -16.02
N LEU A 317 -12.57 3.71 -15.07
CA LEU A 317 -14.01 3.77 -14.82
C LEU A 317 -14.33 4.94 -13.86
N ALA A 318 -15.16 5.88 -14.31
CA ALA A 318 -15.80 6.85 -13.44
C ALA A 318 -17.21 6.38 -13.09
N SER A 319 -17.62 6.53 -11.84
CA SER A 319 -18.96 6.13 -11.39
C SER A 319 -19.61 7.20 -10.52
N THR A 320 -20.94 7.25 -10.57
CA THR A 320 -21.76 8.10 -9.71
C THR A 320 -23.09 7.41 -9.41
N GLN A 321 -23.69 7.73 -8.27
CA GLN A 321 -24.95 7.16 -7.80
C GLN A 321 -26.01 8.24 -7.72
N PHE A 322 -27.25 7.89 -8.07
CA PHE A 322 -28.41 8.76 -7.95
C PHE A 322 -29.68 7.94 -7.74
N SER A 323 -30.71 8.57 -7.18
CA SER A 323 -32.01 7.93 -6.93
C SER A 323 -33.14 8.71 -7.60
N ILE A 324 -34.02 7.99 -8.28
CA ILE A 324 -35.29 8.52 -8.79
C ILE A 324 -36.36 8.14 -7.78
N SER A 325 -36.60 8.99 -6.79
CA SER A 325 -37.63 8.78 -5.78
C SER A 325 -38.23 10.09 -5.32
N ALA A 326 -39.47 10.04 -4.82
CA ALA A 326 -40.03 11.14 -4.06
C ALA A 326 -39.15 11.41 -2.83
N PRO A 327 -39.04 12.67 -2.38
CA PRO A 327 -38.20 12.98 -1.25
C PRO A 327 -38.84 12.49 0.04
N ALA A 328 -38.02 12.21 1.05
CA ALA A 328 -38.52 11.92 2.39
C ALA A 328 -39.14 13.19 3.01
N ALA A 329 -40.06 13.00 3.97
CA ALA A 329 -40.59 14.11 4.74
C ALA A 329 -39.45 14.82 5.51
N PRO A 330 -39.56 16.15 5.74
CA PRO A 330 -38.57 16.85 6.55
C PRO A 330 -38.37 16.14 7.89
N SER A 331 -37.11 15.89 8.27
CA SER A 331 -36.78 15.17 9.51
C SER A 331 -37.09 16.00 10.74
N PHE A 332 -36.93 17.31 10.63
CA PHE A 332 -37.41 18.28 11.61
C PHE A 332 -37.66 19.64 10.97
N ILE A 333 -38.43 20.48 11.67
CA ILE A 333 -38.74 21.85 11.27
C ILE A 333 -38.23 22.77 12.36
N GLU A 334 -37.32 23.67 12.00
CA GLU A 334 -36.85 24.73 12.88
C GLU A 334 -37.82 25.91 12.81
N LEU A 335 -38.45 26.24 13.95
CA LEU A 335 -39.36 27.37 14.08
C LEU A 335 -38.69 28.49 14.87
N THR A 336 -38.49 29.64 14.23
CA THR A 336 -37.88 30.81 14.86
C THR A 336 -38.94 31.90 15.05
N PRO A 337 -39.38 32.16 16.29
CA PRO A 337 -40.34 33.23 16.56
C PRO A 337 -39.68 34.60 16.42
N GLY A 338 -40.42 35.57 15.86
CA GLY A 338 -40.06 36.97 15.77
C GLY A 338 -41.25 37.87 16.12
N TYR A 339 -41.05 39.19 16.08
CA TYR A 339 -42.12 40.13 16.38
C TYR A 339 -43.18 40.10 15.28
N PHE A 340 -44.41 39.67 15.61
CA PHE A 340 -45.52 39.46 14.66
C PHE A 340 -45.19 38.51 13.49
N GLN A 341 -44.22 37.61 13.67
CA GLN A 341 -43.82 36.66 12.62
C GLN A 341 -43.28 35.35 13.17
N ILE A 342 -43.36 34.28 12.38
CA ILE A 342 -42.74 32.99 12.65
C ILE A 342 -42.05 32.53 11.36
N THR A 343 -40.77 32.16 11.46
CA THR A 343 -40.02 31.57 10.36
C THR A 343 -39.99 30.06 10.50
N ALA A 344 -40.35 29.33 9.44
CA ALA A 344 -40.26 27.88 9.37
C ALA A 344 -39.18 27.45 8.39
N THR A 345 -38.18 26.73 8.88
CA THR A 345 -37.04 26.21 8.11
C THR A 345 -37.00 24.69 8.22
N PRO A 346 -37.49 23.95 7.21
CA PRO A 346 -37.45 22.49 7.20
C PRO A 346 -36.03 21.98 6.94
N ARG A 347 -35.69 20.82 7.51
CA ARG A 347 -34.39 20.16 7.32
C ARG A 347 -34.60 18.71 6.90
N GLN A 348 -33.81 18.25 5.94
CA GLN A 348 -33.77 16.83 5.57
C GLN A 348 -32.80 16.06 6.46
N ALA A 349 -33.06 14.75 6.63
CA ALA A 349 -32.10 13.84 7.24
C ALA A 349 -30.84 13.67 6.39
N VAL A 350 -30.98 13.67 5.06
CA VAL A 350 -29.90 13.60 4.07
C VAL A 350 -30.03 14.79 3.14
N TYR A 351 -28.93 15.51 2.90
CA TYR A 351 -28.95 16.66 1.99
C TYR A 351 -29.25 16.20 0.56
N ASP A 352 -30.33 16.72 -0.01
CA ASP A 352 -30.69 16.54 -1.41
C ASP A 352 -30.91 17.93 -2.04
N PRO A 353 -30.06 18.34 -3.00
CA PRO A 353 -30.14 19.66 -3.62
C PRO A 353 -31.36 19.83 -4.54
N THR A 354 -32.06 18.75 -4.89
CA THR A 354 -33.25 18.79 -5.76
C THR A 354 -34.54 19.06 -4.98
N VAL A 355 -34.49 19.02 -3.65
CA VAL A 355 -35.66 19.13 -2.78
C VAL A 355 -36.01 20.59 -2.49
N GLN A 356 -37.28 20.91 -2.70
CA GLN A 356 -37.93 22.11 -2.18
C GLN A 356 -39.03 21.73 -1.19
N TYR A 357 -39.65 22.72 -0.53
CA TYR A 357 -40.75 22.46 0.40
C TYR A 357 -41.98 23.29 0.05
N GLU A 358 -43.15 22.67 0.13
CA GLU A 358 -44.43 23.34 0.06
C GLU A 358 -44.91 23.66 1.49
N PHE A 359 -45.43 24.87 1.70
CA PHE A 359 -45.83 25.37 3.02
C PHE A 359 -47.32 25.70 3.07
N TRP A 360 -47.98 25.30 4.16
CA TRP A 360 -49.31 25.75 4.55
C TRP A 360 -49.30 26.28 5.98
N PHE A 361 -50.22 27.21 6.25
CA PHE A 361 -50.35 27.87 7.55
C PHE A 361 -51.81 27.91 8.01
N SER A 362 -52.04 27.62 9.29
CA SER A 362 -53.36 27.66 9.92
C SER A 362 -53.30 28.20 11.35
N ASP A 363 -54.34 28.95 11.74
CA ASP A 363 -54.55 29.44 13.11
C ASP A 363 -55.23 28.40 14.01
N ALA A 364 -55.65 27.26 13.45
CA ALA A 364 -56.29 26.15 14.15
C ALA A 364 -55.63 24.82 13.77
N GLN A 365 -55.52 23.90 14.73
CA GLN A 365 -54.92 22.60 14.49
C GLN A 365 -55.81 21.77 13.58
N ILE A 366 -55.23 21.34 12.46
CA ILE A 366 -55.76 20.30 11.59
C ILE A 366 -55.06 18.99 11.97
N THR A 367 -55.83 18.03 12.47
CA THR A 367 -55.32 16.72 12.92
C THR A 367 -55.24 15.70 11.78
N ASP A 368 -56.10 15.83 10.77
CA ASP A 368 -56.09 14.98 9.57
C ASP A 368 -55.28 15.65 8.45
N ILE A 369 -54.13 15.07 8.12
CA ILE A 369 -53.21 15.62 7.11
C ILE A 369 -53.85 15.74 5.73
N HIS A 370 -54.85 14.92 5.42
CA HIS A 370 -55.54 14.96 4.12
C HIS A 370 -56.43 16.20 3.96
N GLN A 371 -56.74 16.91 5.05
CA GLN A 371 -57.55 18.13 5.03
C GLN A 371 -56.72 19.41 4.92
N VAL A 372 -55.39 19.32 5.09
CA VAL A 372 -54.49 20.48 5.10
C VAL A 372 -54.61 21.31 3.84
N GLU A 373 -54.64 20.68 2.66
CA GLU A 373 -54.71 21.41 1.39
C GLU A 373 -56.01 22.23 1.21
N ASN A 374 -57.09 21.84 1.89
CA ASN A 374 -58.38 22.51 1.80
C ASN A 374 -58.64 23.47 2.98
N ALA A 375 -58.09 23.18 4.16
CA ALA A 375 -58.39 23.89 5.40
C ALA A 375 -57.28 24.85 5.86
N ALA A 376 -56.04 24.68 5.39
CA ALA A 376 -54.93 25.58 5.68
C ALA A 376 -54.63 26.50 4.48
N ARG A 377 -54.10 27.69 4.77
CA ARG A 377 -53.69 28.64 3.73
C ARG A 377 -52.38 28.18 3.09
N TYR A 378 -52.40 27.88 1.79
CA TYR A 378 -51.17 27.66 1.02
C TYR A 378 -50.34 28.93 0.96
N LEU A 379 -49.06 28.81 1.28
CA LEU A 379 -48.10 29.91 1.32
C LEU A 379 -47.26 29.95 0.03
N GLY A 380 -46.75 28.80 -0.39
CA GLY A 380 -45.92 28.66 -1.59
C GLY A 380 -44.89 27.55 -1.47
N THR A 381 -44.00 27.49 -2.46
CA THR A 381 -42.86 26.56 -2.51
C THR A 381 -41.57 27.34 -2.28
N ALA A 382 -40.76 26.95 -1.29
CA ALA A 382 -39.50 27.61 -0.95
C ALA A 382 -38.57 26.70 -0.13
N LEU A 383 -37.37 27.18 0.21
CA LEU A 383 -36.48 26.49 1.16
C LEU A 383 -36.81 26.83 2.63
N TYR A 384 -37.47 27.96 2.86
CA TYR A 384 -38.00 28.39 4.16
C TYR A 384 -39.16 29.36 3.91
N TRP A 385 -40.01 29.56 4.92
CA TRP A 385 -41.09 30.54 4.84
C TRP A 385 -41.15 31.43 6.07
N ILE A 386 -41.52 32.69 5.88
CA ILE A 386 -41.79 33.64 6.97
C ILE A 386 -43.28 33.97 6.94
N ALA A 387 -44.03 33.48 7.93
CA ALA A 387 -45.40 33.92 8.14
C ALA A 387 -45.36 35.20 8.99
N ALA A 388 -45.65 36.35 8.38
CA ALA A 388 -45.72 37.64 9.07
C ALA A 388 -47.14 38.20 9.01
N SER A 389 -47.69 38.58 10.17
CA SER A 389 -49.01 39.21 10.26
C SER A 389 -49.21 39.88 11.62
N VAL A 390 -49.91 41.01 11.64
CA VAL A 390 -50.38 41.67 12.87
C VAL A 390 -51.27 40.77 13.75
N ASN A 391 -51.78 39.67 13.19
CA ASN A 391 -52.59 38.68 13.89
C ASN A 391 -51.77 37.58 14.57
N ILE A 392 -50.46 37.50 14.33
CA ILE A 392 -49.56 36.57 15.02
C ILE A 392 -49.18 37.16 16.38
N ARG A 393 -49.69 36.61 17.47
CA ARG A 393 -49.52 37.15 18.83
C ARG A 393 -48.86 36.14 19.77
N PRO A 394 -48.08 36.61 20.77
CA PRO A 394 -47.57 35.74 21.82
C PRO A 394 -48.70 35.01 22.57
N GLY A 395 -48.46 33.75 22.94
CA GLY A 395 -49.40 32.94 23.72
C GLY A 395 -50.56 32.32 22.93
N ARG A 396 -50.51 32.34 21.60
CA ARG A 396 -51.45 31.64 20.72
C ARG A 396 -50.70 30.64 19.85
N ASP A 397 -51.32 29.48 19.66
CA ASP A 397 -50.77 28.42 18.82
C ASP A 397 -51.09 28.67 17.35
N TYR A 398 -50.09 28.40 16.51
CA TYR A 398 -50.17 28.46 15.06
C TYR A 398 -49.53 27.20 14.49
N TYR A 399 -50.04 26.73 13.35
CA TYR A 399 -49.67 25.44 12.79
C TYR A 399 -49.12 25.62 11.38
N PHE A 400 -47.89 25.15 11.18
CA PHE A 400 -47.30 24.96 9.86
C PHE A 400 -47.44 23.51 9.44
N TYR A 401 -47.84 23.30 8.20
CA TYR A 401 -47.80 22.01 7.55
C TYR A 401 -46.84 22.11 6.38
N ILE A 402 -45.91 21.16 6.28
CA ILE A 402 -44.80 21.24 5.36
C ILE A 402 -44.56 19.85 4.79
N ARG A 403 -44.38 19.77 3.48
CA ARG A 403 -43.92 18.55 2.80
C ARG A 403 -42.77 18.85 1.87
N ALA A 404 -41.88 17.89 1.69
CA ALA A 404 -40.81 17.96 0.73
C ALA A 404 -41.34 17.61 -0.67
N VAL A 405 -40.82 18.28 -1.69
CA VAL A 405 -41.19 18.05 -3.09
C VAL A 405 -39.94 18.09 -3.98
N ASN A 406 -39.91 17.24 -5.00
CA ASN A 406 -38.94 17.30 -6.09
C ASN A 406 -39.64 17.00 -7.43
N GLN A 407 -38.87 16.86 -8.52
CA GLN A 407 -39.41 16.52 -9.85
C GLN A 407 -40.10 15.15 -9.91
N VAL A 408 -39.83 14.26 -8.95
CA VAL A 408 -40.37 12.89 -8.90
C VAL A 408 -41.67 12.82 -8.13
N GLY A 409 -41.79 13.57 -7.03
CA GLY A 409 -42.99 13.52 -6.20
C GLY A 409 -42.91 14.34 -4.93
N LYS A 410 -43.77 13.98 -3.98
CA LYS A 410 -43.97 14.69 -2.71
C LYS A 410 -43.88 13.69 -1.55
N SER A 411 -43.36 14.13 -0.41
CA SER A 411 -43.21 13.33 0.81
C SER A 411 -44.50 13.06 1.55
#